data_AF-A0A7S3VZP0-F1
#
_entry.id   AF-A0A7S3VZP0-F1
#
_cell.length_a   1.000
_cell.length_b   1.000
_cell.length_c   1.000
_cell.angle_alpha   90.00
_cell.angle_beta   90.00
_cell.angle_gamma   90.00
#
_symmetry.space_group_name_H-M   'P 1'
#
loop_
_entity.id
_entity.type
_entity.pdbx_description
1 polymer ?
#
loop_
_entity_poly.entity_id
_entity_poly.type
_entity_poly.pdbx_seq_one_letter_code
_entity_poly.pdbx_strand_id
1 'polypeptide(L)'
;HAPMDHFACSLISATHPSVFANGQSEGIVLAPTTEILCAFAGDVGSGSQIHGGCSSHWEATELRSVLLAQAQHGWNEVIVGSLFWERQLPWAVQAIFFHHNEGRARRIHSLFLEHYGLSAEQVPLLQYTGKGFHLAKQGMVRRTNYAS
;
A
#
# COMPACT_ATOMS: atom_id res chain seq x y z
N HIS A 1 -6.74 -22.62 -7.85
CA HIS A 1 -5.89 -21.67 -7.12
C HIS A 1 -6.21 -21.80 -5.65
N ALA A 2 -5.22 -21.94 -4.76
CA ALA A 2 -5.47 -21.71 -3.35
C ALA A 2 -5.76 -20.21 -3.20
N PRO A 3 -6.88 -19.79 -2.57
CA PRO A 3 -7.09 -18.39 -2.28
C PRO A 3 -5.92 -17.94 -1.41
N MET A 4 -5.23 -16.86 -1.81
CA MET A 4 -4.36 -16.17 -0.86
C MET A 4 -5.25 -15.71 0.27
N ASP A 5 -4.99 -16.16 1.49
CA ASP A 5 -5.80 -15.85 2.67
C ASP A 5 -5.42 -14.50 3.30
N HIS A 6 -4.27 -13.93 2.89
CA HIS A 6 -3.74 -12.68 3.41
C HIS A 6 -2.85 -11.93 2.40
N PHE A 7 -2.60 -10.66 2.70
CA PHE A 7 -1.59 -9.83 2.03
C PHE A 7 -0.66 -9.22 3.08
N ALA A 8 0.66 -9.44 2.93
CA ALA A 8 1.68 -8.74 3.71
C ALA A 8 1.99 -7.38 3.06
N CYS A 9 1.98 -6.31 3.85
CA CYS A 9 2.23 -4.95 3.41
C CYS A 9 3.22 -4.26 4.35
N SER A 10 4.17 -3.52 3.81
CA SER A 10 4.99 -2.63 4.63
C SER A 10 4.19 -1.39 5.04
N LEU A 11 4.26 -1.02 6.32
CA LEU A 11 3.59 0.15 6.87
C LEU A 11 4.52 1.37 6.84
N ILE A 12 4.10 2.43 6.16
CA ILE A 12 4.80 3.71 6.11
C ILE A 12 3.83 4.78 6.61
N SER A 13 4.11 5.39 7.76
CA SER A 13 3.37 6.58 8.21
C SER A 13 4.15 7.86 7.94
N ALA A 14 3.42 8.98 7.89
CA ALA A 14 4.02 10.30 7.72
C ALA A 14 5.01 10.67 8.84
N THR A 15 4.87 10.08 10.04
CA THR A 15 5.74 10.36 11.19
C THR A 15 6.95 9.44 11.26
N HIS A 16 6.86 8.23 10.69
CA HIS A 16 7.96 7.26 10.62
C HIS A 16 8.08 6.66 9.21
N PRO A 17 8.54 7.46 8.23
CA PRO A 17 8.61 7.03 6.86
C PRO A 17 9.87 6.19 6.61
N SER A 18 9.93 5.00 7.19
CA SER A 18 10.97 4.02 6.86
C SER A 18 10.63 3.37 5.53
N VAL A 19 10.80 4.14 4.47
CA VAL A 19 10.77 3.67 3.09
C VAL A 19 12.14 3.03 2.82
N PHE A 20 12.18 1.79 2.31
CA PHE A 20 13.43 1.04 2.14
C PHE A 20 14.53 1.90 1.49
N ALA A 21 15.70 1.95 2.16
CA ALA A 21 16.81 2.86 1.81
C ALA A 21 17.43 2.59 0.43
N ASN A 22 17.08 1.48 -0.22
CA ASN A 22 17.55 1.08 -1.55
C ASN A 22 16.85 1.83 -2.70
N GLY A 23 15.99 2.80 -2.40
CA GLY A 23 15.55 3.79 -3.37
C GLY A 23 14.57 3.26 -4.43
N GLN A 24 13.98 2.08 -4.25
CA GLN A 24 12.88 1.59 -5.08
C GLN A 24 11.65 1.41 -4.20
N SER A 25 10.79 2.43 -4.19
CA SER A 25 9.61 2.38 -3.36
C SER A 25 8.45 3.06 -4.06
N GLU A 26 7.48 2.23 -4.40
CA GLU A 26 6.14 2.56 -4.81
C GLU A 26 5.18 1.75 -3.96
N GLY A 27 3.96 2.23 -3.78
CA GLY A 27 2.99 1.56 -2.95
C GLY A 27 1.62 2.17 -3.04
N ILE A 28 0.78 1.80 -2.09
CA ILE A 28 -0.60 2.26 -1.97
C ILE A 28 -0.79 2.96 -0.64
N VAL A 29 -1.70 3.94 -0.62
CA VAL A 29 -2.23 4.51 0.61
C VAL A 29 -3.55 3.81 0.89
N LEU A 30 -3.61 3.13 2.03
CA LEU A 30 -4.80 2.40 2.47
C LEU A 30 -5.77 3.31 3.23
N ALA A 31 -7.06 3.06 3.08
CA ALA A 31 -8.08 3.70 3.90
C ALA A 31 -7.84 3.41 5.40
N PRO A 32 -8.07 4.36 6.32
CA PRO A 32 -7.82 4.16 7.75
C PRO A 32 -8.69 3.06 8.37
N THR A 33 -9.81 2.72 7.74
CA THR A 33 -10.72 1.63 8.11
C THR A 33 -10.33 0.29 7.52
N THR A 34 -9.14 0.18 6.91
CA THR A 34 -8.64 -1.09 6.40
C THR A 34 -8.44 -2.06 7.56
N GLU A 35 -9.04 -3.24 7.45
CA GLU A 35 -8.85 -4.32 8.41
C GLU A 35 -7.38 -4.75 8.42
N ILE A 36 -6.80 -4.81 9.60
CA ILE A 36 -5.48 -5.38 9.83
C ILE A 36 -5.66 -6.64 10.68
N LEU A 37 -5.17 -7.77 10.19
CA LEU A 37 -5.19 -9.02 10.94
C LEU A 37 -4.14 -9.00 12.05
N CYS A 38 -2.92 -8.57 11.74
CA CYS A 38 -1.86 -8.36 12.72
C CYS A 38 -0.74 -7.45 12.19
N ALA A 39 0.19 -7.05 13.05
CA ALA A 39 1.33 -6.21 12.70
C ALA A 39 2.61 -6.67 13.42
N PHE A 40 3.77 -6.41 12.83
CA PHE A 40 5.08 -6.82 13.35
C PHE A 40 6.03 -5.63 13.52
N ALA A 41 6.90 -5.75 14.53
CA ALA A 41 7.93 -4.76 14.86
C ALA A 41 9.13 -4.74 13.89
N GLY A 42 9.19 -5.69 12.96
CA GLY A 42 10.26 -5.85 11.97
C GLY A 42 9.75 -6.71 10.80
N ASP A 43 10.55 -6.76 9.73
CA ASP A 43 10.28 -7.68 8.62
C ASP A 43 10.53 -9.11 9.12
N VAL A 44 9.46 -9.88 9.28
CA VAL A 44 9.52 -11.25 9.79
C VAL A 44 9.34 -12.29 8.68
N GLY A 45 9.43 -11.88 7.41
CA GLY A 45 9.18 -12.77 6.28
C GLY A 45 7.75 -13.33 6.30
N SER A 46 6.79 -12.51 6.74
CA SER A 46 5.42 -12.94 7.07
C SER A 46 4.69 -13.59 5.88
N GLY A 47 4.99 -13.17 4.65
CA GLY A 47 4.37 -13.68 3.42
C GLY A 47 4.69 -15.15 3.09
N SER A 48 5.58 -15.80 3.84
CA SER A 48 5.84 -17.25 3.74
C SER A 48 5.20 -18.06 4.88
N GLN A 49 4.51 -17.40 5.81
CA GLN A 49 3.90 -18.03 6.99
C GLN A 49 2.39 -18.20 6.81
N ILE A 50 1.82 -19.21 7.48
CA ILE A 50 0.36 -19.42 7.52
C ILE A 50 -0.28 -18.19 8.17
N HIS A 51 -1.36 -17.65 7.56
CA HIS A 51 -2.05 -16.45 8.02
C HIS A 51 -1.12 -15.24 8.23
N GLY A 52 -0.04 -15.11 7.46
CA GLY A 52 0.93 -14.03 7.62
C GLY A 52 1.69 -14.09 8.94
N GLY A 53 1.77 -15.25 9.61
CA GLY A 53 2.40 -15.36 10.92
C GLY A 53 1.58 -14.74 12.06
N CYS A 54 0.33 -14.34 11.81
CA CYS A 54 -0.56 -13.86 12.85
C CYS A 54 -0.82 -15.00 13.86
N SER A 55 -0.25 -14.88 15.06
CA SER A 55 -0.66 -15.72 16.20
C SER A 55 -2.09 -15.36 16.62
N SER A 56 -2.76 -16.23 17.38
CA SER A 56 -4.11 -16.02 17.93
C SER A 56 -4.25 -14.82 18.90
N HIS A 57 -3.24 -13.96 19.06
CA HIS A 57 -3.14 -13.00 20.16
C HIS A 57 -2.78 -11.57 19.77
N TRP A 58 -3.04 -11.14 18.54
CA TRP A 58 -2.99 -9.72 18.23
C TRP A 58 -4.18 -9.27 17.38
N GLU A 59 -5.20 -8.68 18.02
CA GLU A 59 -6.31 -8.03 17.32
C GLU A 59 -6.06 -6.52 17.25
N ALA A 60 -5.42 -6.05 16.19
CA ALA A 60 -5.52 -4.64 15.83
C ALA A 60 -6.67 -4.49 14.83
N THR A 61 -7.88 -4.26 15.32
CA THR A 61 -9.10 -4.23 14.49
C THR A 61 -9.09 -3.17 13.38
N GLU A 62 -8.17 -2.19 13.41
CA GLU A 62 -8.07 -1.12 12.40
C GLU A 62 -6.62 -0.61 12.22
N LEU A 63 -6.29 -0.21 10.98
CA LEU A 63 -5.01 0.41 10.59
C LEU A 63 -4.59 1.59 11.49
N ARG A 64 -5.55 2.36 11.99
CA ARG A 64 -5.29 3.50 12.89
C ARG A 64 -4.54 3.10 14.17
N SER A 65 -4.93 1.99 14.79
CA SER A 65 -4.30 1.52 16.03
C SER A 65 -2.84 1.12 15.80
N VAL A 66 -2.57 0.52 14.64
CA VAL A 66 -1.23 0.12 14.21
C VAL A 66 -0.35 1.35 13.94
N LEU A 67 -0.90 2.39 13.30
CA LEU A 67 -0.17 3.64 13.04
C LEU A 67 0.26 4.36 14.33
N LEU A 68 -0.58 4.34 15.37
CA LEU A 68 -0.21 4.88 16.69
C LEU A 68 0.92 4.07 17.33
N ALA A 69 0.87 2.74 17.22
CA ALA A 69 1.89 1.86 17.76
C ALA A 69 3.21 1.94 16.98
N GLN A 70 3.18 2.13 15.66
CA GLN A 70 4.38 2.34 14.84
C GLN A 70 5.22 3.51 15.37
N ALA A 71 4.56 4.60 15.77
CA ALA A 71 5.26 5.78 16.31
C ALA A 71 5.98 5.52 17.64
N GLN A 72 5.60 4.46 18.37
CA GLN A 72 6.15 4.10 19.67
C GLN A 72 7.12 2.91 19.60
N HIS A 73 6.90 1.99 18.67
CA HIS A 73 7.54 0.67 18.65
C HIS A 73 8.21 0.31 17.32
N GLY A 74 8.16 1.18 16.31
CA GLY A 74 8.86 1.00 15.05
C GLY A 74 8.29 -0.09 14.14
N TRP A 75 7.02 -0.46 14.31
CA TRP A 75 6.37 -1.49 13.48
C TRP A 75 6.39 -1.13 12.00
N ASN A 76 6.68 -2.10 11.14
CA ASN A 76 6.97 -1.88 9.73
C ASN A 76 6.20 -2.81 8.79
N GLU A 77 5.53 -3.84 9.31
CA GLU A 77 4.80 -4.84 8.51
C GLU A 77 3.40 -5.06 9.08
N VAL A 78 2.41 -5.11 8.21
CA VAL A 78 1.02 -5.38 8.53
C VAL A 78 0.46 -6.45 7.62
N ILE A 79 -0.45 -7.26 8.17
CA ILE A 79 -1.18 -8.29 7.44
C ILE A 79 -2.60 -7.79 7.21
N VAL A 80 -3.01 -7.74 5.95
CA VAL A 80 -4.38 -7.41 5.55
C VAL A 80 -5.11 -8.70 5.20
N GLY A 81 -6.36 -8.83 5.66
CA GLY A 81 -7.19 -9.99 5.35
C GLY A 81 -7.59 -10.01 3.88
N SER A 82 -7.44 -11.18 3.24
CA SER A 82 -7.85 -11.37 1.83
C SER A 82 -9.34 -11.10 1.60
N LEU A 83 -10.20 -11.57 2.50
CA LEU A 83 -11.65 -11.37 2.40
C LEU A 83 -12.03 -9.88 2.48
N PHE A 84 -11.36 -9.11 3.33
CA PHE A 84 -11.52 -7.66 3.35
C PHE A 84 -11.09 -7.06 2.01
N TRP A 85 -9.90 -7.44 1.54
CA TRP A 85 -9.35 -6.96 0.28
C TRP A 85 -10.27 -7.22 -0.92
N GLU A 86 -10.76 -8.46 -1.05
CA GLU A 86 -11.69 -8.88 -2.10
C GLU A 86 -13.01 -8.12 -2.07
N ARG A 87 -13.52 -7.80 -0.87
CA ARG A 87 -14.80 -7.09 -0.71
C ARG A 87 -14.69 -5.58 -0.85
N GLN A 88 -13.55 -5.02 -0.49
CA GLN A 88 -13.38 -3.57 -0.34
C GLN A 88 -12.59 -2.94 -1.48
N LEU A 89 -11.95 -3.72 -2.35
CA LEU A 89 -11.41 -3.16 -3.58
C LEU A 89 -12.52 -2.62 -4.48
N PRO A 90 -12.29 -1.47 -5.14
CA PRO A 90 -11.07 -0.67 -5.11
C PRO A 90 -10.97 0.31 -3.92
N TRP A 91 -12.05 0.51 -3.16
CA TRP A 91 -12.23 1.55 -2.15
C TRP A 91 -11.25 1.50 -0.97
N ALA A 92 -10.65 0.34 -0.70
CA ALA A 92 -9.56 0.23 0.27
C ALA A 92 -8.31 1.04 -0.13
N VAL A 93 -8.11 1.31 -1.43
CA VAL A 93 -6.98 2.08 -1.96
C VAL A 93 -7.38 3.53 -2.17
N GLN A 94 -6.82 4.44 -1.38
CA GLN A 94 -7.07 5.88 -1.46
C GLN A 94 -6.11 6.61 -2.38
N ALA A 95 -4.91 6.07 -2.60
CA ALA A 95 -3.94 6.63 -3.54
C ALA A 95 -2.90 5.57 -3.92
N ILE A 96 -2.20 5.80 -5.03
CA ILE A 96 -0.95 5.11 -5.37
C ILE A 96 0.18 6.12 -5.22
N PHE A 97 1.34 5.71 -4.72
CA PHE A 97 2.47 6.61 -4.54
C PHE A 97 3.80 6.06 -5.05
N PHE A 98 4.76 6.95 -5.25
CA PHE A 98 6.17 6.63 -5.48
C PHE A 98 7.09 7.57 -4.71
N HIS A 99 8.28 7.08 -4.35
CA HIS A 99 9.39 7.90 -3.87
C HIS A 99 10.38 8.21 -5.01
N HIS A 100 10.79 7.18 -5.74
CA HIS A 100 11.76 7.29 -6.85
C HIS A 100 11.34 6.58 -8.14
N ASN A 101 10.45 5.58 -8.07
CA ASN A 101 10.08 4.75 -9.21
C ASN A 101 8.81 5.25 -9.92
N GLU A 102 8.87 6.48 -10.44
CA GLU A 102 7.72 7.15 -11.05
C GLU A 102 7.12 6.36 -12.22
N GLY A 103 7.97 5.83 -13.12
CA GLY A 103 7.52 5.12 -14.31
C GLY A 103 6.68 3.89 -13.99
N ARG A 104 7.12 3.06 -13.02
CA ARG A 104 6.36 1.89 -12.59
C ARG A 104 5.09 2.28 -11.87
N ALA A 105 5.13 3.28 -10.98
CA ALA A 105 3.95 3.74 -10.25
C ALA A 105 2.88 4.32 -11.19
N ARG A 106 3.27 5.09 -12.22
CA ARG A 106 2.35 5.58 -13.26
C ARG A 106 1.70 4.43 -14.02
N ARG A 107 2.45 3.38 -14.35
CA ARG A 107 1.92 2.19 -15.02
C ARG A 107 0.92 1.44 -14.13
N ILE A 108 1.25 1.20 -12.86
CA ILE A 108 0.36 0.55 -11.89
C ILE A 108 -0.90 1.39 -11.69
N HIS A 109 -0.75 2.70 -11.53
CA HIS A 109 -1.86 3.65 -11.38
C HIS A 109 -2.80 3.63 -12.58
N SER A 110 -2.26 3.71 -13.80
CA SER A 110 -3.07 3.65 -15.02
C SER A 110 -3.85 2.32 -15.12
N LEU A 111 -3.18 1.18 -14.86
CA LEU A 111 -3.82 -0.13 -14.89
C LEU A 111 -4.90 -0.29 -13.82
N PHE A 112 -4.67 0.24 -12.61
CA PHE A 112 -5.65 0.19 -11.52
C PHE A 112 -6.89 1.01 -11.86
N LEU A 113 -6.71 2.24 -12.35
CA LEU A 113 -7.83 3.10 -12.77
C LEU A 113 -8.63 2.47 -13.91
N GLU A 114 -7.94 1.92 -14.93
CA GLU A 114 -8.58 1.25 -16.05
C GLU A 114 -9.37 0.01 -15.61
N HIS A 115 -8.78 -0.84 -14.76
CA HIS A 115 -9.40 -2.07 -14.30
C HIS A 115 -10.68 -1.82 -13.49
N TYR A 116 -10.69 -0.78 -12.65
CA TYR A 116 -11.82 -0.47 -11.77
C TYR A 116 -12.73 0.65 -12.27
N GLY A 117 -12.45 1.23 -13.44
CA GLY A 117 -13.25 2.33 -14.01
C GLY A 117 -13.24 3.60 -13.16
N LEU A 118 -12.10 3.91 -12.53
CA LEU A 118 -11.94 5.05 -11.62
C LEU A 118 -11.21 6.23 -12.30
N SER A 119 -11.39 7.43 -11.75
CA SER A 119 -10.66 8.63 -12.16
C SER A 119 -9.43 8.91 -11.28
N ALA A 120 -8.52 9.74 -11.79
CA ALA A 120 -7.33 10.18 -11.05
C ALA A 120 -7.69 11.06 -9.83
N GLU A 121 -8.87 11.67 -9.81
CA GLU A 121 -9.40 12.39 -8.66
C GLU A 121 -9.87 11.43 -7.55
N GLN A 122 -10.39 10.26 -7.91
CA GLN A 122 -10.85 9.25 -6.96
C GLN A 122 -9.68 8.49 -6.31
N VAL A 123 -8.65 8.17 -7.10
CA VAL A 123 -7.43 7.53 -6.61
C VAL A 123 -6.23 8.31 -7.18
N PRO A 124 -5.73 9.34 -6.48
CA PRO A 124 -4.60 10.14 -6.95
C PRO A 124 -3.29 9.37 -6.98
N LEU A 125 -2.41 9.79 -7.90
CA LEU A 125 -1.01 9.42 -7.88
C LEU A 125 -0.22 10.45 -7.06
N LEU A 126 0.54 9.98 -6.08
CA LEU A 126 1.29 10.82 -5.15
C LEU A 126 2.81 10.61 -5.29
N GLN A 127 3.57 11.69 -5.14
CA GLN A 127 5.00 11.65 -4.93
C GLN A 127 5.29 11.82 -3.44
N TYR A 128 6.02 10.87 -2.86
CA TYR A 128 6.58 10.96 -1.52
C TYR A 128 7.96 11.63 -1.57
N THR A 129 8.20 12.65 -0.75
CA THR A 129 9.43 13.47 -0.79
C THR A 129 10.34 13.29 0.43
N GLY A 130 10.07 12.30 1.30
CA GLY A 130 10.71 12.20 2.61
C GLY A 130 10.15 13.18 3.65
N LYS A 131 9.38 14.19 3.22
CA LYS A 131 8.70 15.17 4.09
C LYS A 131 7.18 15.07 4.05
N GLY A 132 6.64 14.32 3.09
CA GLY A 132 5.20 14.15 2.92
C GLY A 132 4.83 13.67 1.52
N PHE A 133 3.53 13.48 1.31
CA PHE A 133 2.94 13.15 0.02
C PHE A 133 2.45 14.41 -0.69
N HIS A 134 2.71 14.48 -1.99
CA HIS A 134 2.26 15.56 -2.87
C HIS A 134 1.62 14.97 -4.12
N LEU A 135 0.64 15.65 -4.72
CA LEU A 135 0.11 15.23 -6.01
C LEU A 135 1.24 15.17 -7.03
N ALA A 136 1.39 14.01 -7.68
CA ALA A 136 2.34 13.86 -8.77
C ALA A 136 1.91 14.79 -9.92
N LYS A 137 2.85 15.57 -10.45
CA LYS A 137 2.57 16.42 -11.62
C LYS A 137 1.99 15.53 -12.73
N GLN A 138 0.94 15.99 -13.41
CA GLN A 138 0.43 15.27 -14.56
C GLN A 138 1.52 15.28 -15.64
N GLY A 139 2.23 14.16 -15.77
CA GLY A 139 3.09 13.91 -16.89
C GLY A 139 2.19 13.68 -18.09
N MET A 140 2.30 14.55 -19.10
CA MET A 140 1.67 14.37 -20.39
C MET A 140 2.14 13.04 -20.96
N VAL A 141 1.35 11.97 -20.80
CA VAL A 141 1.64 10.67 -21.39
C VAL A 141 1.56 10.88 -22.89
N ARG A 142 2.71 11.05 -23.55
CA ARG A 142 2.78 10.93 -25.00
C ARG A 142 2.32 9.51 -25.31
N ARG A 143 1.11 9.38 -25.84
CA ARG A 143 0.64 8.16 -26.49
C ARG A 143 1.65 7.82 -27.57
N THR A 144 2.59 6.91 -27.29
CA THR A 144 3.31 6.22 -28.35
C THR A 144 2.31 5.24 -28.93
N ASN A 145 1.76 5.62 -30.08
CA ASN A 145 1.04 4.71 -30.95
C ASN A 145 1.98 3.54 -31.26
N TYR A 146 1.76 2.37 -30.65
CA TYR A 146 2.26 1.14 -31.22
C TYR A 146 1.34 0.76 -32.38
N ALA A 147 1.65 1.32 -33.54
CA ALA A 147 1.21 0.76 -34.81
C ALA A 147 2.32 -0.19 -35.28
N SER A 148 2.02 -1.49 -35.30
CA SER A 148 2.60 -2.50 -36.20
C SER A 148 1.68 -3.71 -36.17
#